data_AF-A0A963ZBG5-F1
#
_entry.id   AF-A0A963ZBG5-F1
#
_cell.length_a   1.000
_cell.length_b   1.000
_cell.length_c   1.000
_cell.angle_alpha   90.00
_cell.angle_beta   90.00
_cell.angle_gamma   90.00
#
_symmetry.space_group_name_H-M   'P 1'
#
loop_
_entity.id
_entity.type
_entity.pdbx_description
1 polymer ?
#
loop_
_entity_poly.entity_id
_entity_poly.type
_entity_poly.pdbx_seq_one_letter_code
_entity_poly.pdbx_strand_id
1 'polypeptide(L)'
;MGIPVGNYDKELIRRTKELIQTYDGKFNLTLLMNGILSLIVLPQQHNYRERKLNFMNKDLNDIPEIQFVMNSPNFMFDPRHFNYDLKNLLNRIRNGIAHQRIETISDNGKWKGVVIQDYDRHNNLGLHLELKTSELRKLAFFIADEYLKEIKKNSKK
;
A
#
# COMPACT_ATOMS: atom_id res chain seq x y z
N MET A 1 -17.15 -9.27 22.16
CA MET A 1 -16.71 -7.88 21.87
C MET A 1 -17.02 -7.56 20.42
N GLY A 2 -17.98 -6.68 20.16
CA GLY A 2 -18.28 -6.19 18.81
C GLY A 2 -17.49 -4.92 18.49
N ILE A 3 -17.22 -4.68 17.21
CA ILE A 3 -16.69 -3.40 16.76
C ILE A 3 -17.85 -2.40 16.79
N PRO A 4 -17.71 -1.21 17.41
CA PRO A 4 -18.79 -0.22 17.40
C PRO A 4 -19.17 0.16 15.96
N VAL A 5 -20.46 0.37 15.72
CA VAL A 5 -21.00 0.76 14.40
C VAL A 5 -20.23 2.00 13.89
N GLY A 6 -19.79 1.96 12.63
CA GLY A 6 -19.03 3.04 12.00
C GLY A 6 -17.53 3.07 12.30
N ASN A 7 -16.97 2.09 13.04
CA ASN A 7 -15.53 2.01 13.34
C ASN A 7 -14.82 0.80 12.72
N TYR A 8 -15.49 0.05 11.83
CA TYR A 8 -14.93 -1.15 11.21
C TYR A 8 -13.60 -0.88 10.50
N ASP A 9 -13.54 0.18 9.71
CA ASP A 9 -12.36 0.60 8.95
C ASP A 9 -11.18 0.94 9.85
N LYS A 10 -11.40 1.76 10.87
CA LYS A 10 -10.39 2.14 11.85
C LYS A 10 -9.81 0.91 12.53
N GLU A 11 -10.69 0.00 12.96
CA GLU A 11 -10.28 -1.19 13.68
C GLU A 11 -9.56 -2.18 12.76
N LEU A 12 -10.01 -2.32 11.51
CA LEU A 12 -9.35 -3.17 10.51
C LEU A 12 -7.95 -2.64 10.19
N ILE A 13 -7.77 -1.35 9.95
CA ILE A 13 -6.45 -0.73 9.71
C ILE A 13 -5.54 -0.91 10.94
N ARG A 14 -6.05 -0.65 12.15
CA ARG A 14 -5.29 -0.81 13.41
C ARG A 14 -4.82 -2.25 13.60
N ARG A 15 -5.74 -3.23 13.49
CA ARG A 15 -5.43 -4.65 13.66
C ARG A 15 -4.50 -5.16 12.57
N THR A 16 -4.66 -4.69 11.33
CA THR A 16 -3.75 -5.07 10.23
C THR A 16 -2.34 -4.56 10.49
N LYS A 17 -2.19 -3.33 10.98
CA LYS A 17 -0.89 -2.79 11.39
C LYS A 17 -0.25 -3.62 12.50
N GLU A 18 -1.01 -3.94 13.55
CA GLU A 18 -0.55 -4.76 14.67
C GLU A 18 -0.14 -6.18 14.23
N LEU A 19 -0.92 -6.79 13.35
CA LEU A 19 -0.64 -8.10 12.80
C LEU A 19 0.67 -8.09 11.99
N ILE A 20 0.86 -7.09 11.13
CA ILE A 20 2.12 -6.92 10.39
C ILE A 20 3.28 -6.73 11.38
N GLN A 21 3.11 -5.93 12.44
CA GLN A 21 4.18 -5.63 13.39
C GLN A 21 4.60 -6.84 14.23
N THR A 22 3.66 -7.69 14.62
CA THR A 22 3.88 -8.75 15.60
C THR A 22 4.12 -10.12 15.00
N TYR A 23 3.69 -10.35 13.75
CA TYR A 23 3.87 -11.64 13.11
C TYR A 23 5.29 -11.84 12.59
N ASP A 24 5.95 -12.89 13.09
CA ASP A 24 7.31 -13.31 12.74
C ASP A 24 7.37 -14.76 12.18
N GLY A 25 6.21 -15.38 11.97
CA GLY A 25 6.10 -16.77 11.51
C GLY A 25 6.57 -17.00 10.06
N LYS A 26 6.59 -18.27 9.66
CA LYS A 26 7.09 -18.75 8.35
C LYS A 26 6.51 -17.98 7.14
N PHE A 27 5.26 -17.52 7.22
CA PHE A 27 4.57 -16.88 6.11
C PHE A 27 4.58 -15.34 6.19
N ASN A 28 5.60 -14.74 6.81
CA ASN A 28 5.63 -13.31 7.14
C ASN A 28 5.44 -12.42 5.91
N LEU A 29 6.11 -12.74 4.79
CA LEU A 29 5.93 -11.97 3.55
C LEU A 29 4.53 -12.16 2.96
N THR A 30 3.98 -13.38 2.97
CA THR A 30 2.60 -13.63 2.51
C THR A 30 1.59 -12.83 3.33
N LEU A 31 1.75 -12.81 4.65
CA LEU A 31 0.92 -12.02 5.54
C LEU A 31 1.07 -10.51 5.27
N LEU A 32 2.31 -10.04 5.08
CA LEU A 32 2.59 -8.64 4.76
C LEU A 32 1.92 -8.22 3.44
N MET A 33 1.96 -9.04 2.39
CA MET A 33 1.30 -8.76 1.11
C MET A 33 -0.22 -8.65 1.26
N ASN A 34 -0.84 -9.58 2.00
CA ASN A 34 -2.28 -9.53 2.29
C ASN A 34 -2.65 -8.31 3.14
N GLY A 35 -1.80 -7.97 4.10
CA GLY A 35 -1.96 -6.78 4.94
C GLY A 35 -1.91 -5.50 4.10
N ILE A 36 -0.93 -5.36 3.20
CA ILE A 36 -0.81 -4.20 2.31
C ILE A 36 -2.01 -4.07 1.38
N LEU A 37 -2.47 -5.17 0.79
CA LEU A 37 -3.67 -5.14 -0.04
C LEU A 37 -4.87 -4.59 0.76
N SER A 38 -5.06 -5.05 1.99
CA SER A 38 -6.12 -4.56 2.89
C SER A 38 -5.95 -3.08 3.24
N LEU A 39 -4.72 -2.66 3.53
CA LEU A 39 -4.36 -1.28 3.85
C LEU A 39 -4.51 -0.34 2.65
N ILE A 40 -4.45 -0.84 1.41
CA ILE A 40 -4.63 -0.02 0.19
C ILE A 40 -6.10 0.05 -0.22
N VAL A 41 -6.80 -1.09 -0.22
CA VAL A 41 -8.18 -1.18 -0.74
C VAL A 41 -9.14 -0.32 0.07
N LEU A 42 -9.06 -0.35 1.40
CA LEU A 42 -9.99 0.40 2.27
C LEU A 42 -9.86 1.92 2.09
N PRO A 43 -8.66 2.54 2.19
CA PRO A 43 -8.52 3.96 1.91
C PRO A 43 -9.04 4.35 0.53
N GLN A 44 -8.81 3.53 -0.50
CA GLN A 44 -9.29 3.82 -1.85
C GLN A 44 -10.82 3.81 -1.95
N GLN A 45 -11.48 2.79 -1.37
CA GLN A 45 -12.93 2.69 -1.38
C GLN A 45 -13.58 3.84 -0.59
N HIS A 46 -13.03 4.18 0.58
CA HIS A 46 -13.52 5.29 1.40
C HIS A 46 -13.25 6.66 0.78
N ASN A 47 -12.08 6.86 0.14
CA ASN A 47 -11.77 8.09 -0.58
C ASN A 47 -12.70 8.35 -1.76
N TYR A 48 -13.27 7.30 -2.33
CA TYR A 48 -14.23 7.41 -3.42
C TYR A 48 -15.67 7.67 -2.95
N ARG A 49 -16.09 7.12 -1.80
CA ARG A 49 -17.52 7.07 -1.42
C ARG A 49 -17.90 7.86 -0.17
N GLU A 50 -17.01 8.01 0.81
CA GLU A 50 -17.40 8.41 2.17
C GLU A 50 -16.57 9.55 2.76
N ARG A 51 -15.26 9.62 2.47
CA ARG A 51 -14.35 10.62 3.09
C ARG A 51 -13.22 10.98 2.15
N LYS A 52 -13.04 12.25 1.79
CA LYS A 52 -11.86 12.70 1.02
C LYS A 52 -10.60 12.58 1.89
N LEU A 53 -9.82 11.52 1.67
CA LEU A 53 -8.53 11.31 2.34
C LEU A 53 -7.48 12.19 1.66
N ASN A 54 -7.06 13.24 2.34
CA ASN A 54 -6.13 14.24 1.82
C ASN A 54 -4.74 13.66 1.61
N PHE A 55 -4.27 12.76 2.49
CA PHE A 55 -2.95 12.14 2.33
C PHE A 55 -2.80 11.37 1.01
N MET A 56 -3.90 10.82 0.49
CA MET A 56 -3.92 10.06 -0.76
C MET A 56 -3.71 10.95 -2.01
N ASN A 57 -4.06 12.23 -1.93
CA ASN A 57 -3.98 13.14 -3.09
C ASN A 57 -2.69 13.98 -3.10
N LYS A 58 -1.73 13.67 -2.21
CA LYS A 58 -0.42 14.33 -2.19
C LYS A 58 0.42 13.86 -3.39
N ASP A 59 1.13 14.79 -4.01
CA ASP A 59 2.15 14.47 -5.02
C ASP A 59 3.22 13.58 -4.38
N LEU A 60 3.72 12.60 -5.12
CA LEU A 60 4.72 11.66 -4.58
C LEU A 60 6.01 12.37 -4.16
N ASN A 61 6.41 13.45 -4.84
CA ASN A 61 7.61 14.22 -4.52
C ASN A 61 7.50 14.92 -3.15
N ASP A 62 6.28 15.17 -2.68
CA ASP A 62 6.00 15.85 -1.42
C ASP A 62 5.90 14.89 -0.22
N ILE A 63 6.23 13.61 -0.40
CA ILE A 63 6.14 12.57 0.65
C ILE A 63 7.53 11.95 0.88
N PRO A 64 8.35 12.52 1.78
CA PRO A 64 9.68 12.01 2.10
C PRO A 64 9.69 10.55 2.57
N GLU A 65 8.66 10.14 3.31
CA GLU A 65 8.57 8.83 3.94
C GLU A 65 8.52 7.68 2.94
N ILE A 66 8.10 7.92 1.70
CA ILE A 66 7.99 6.89 0.65
C ILE A 66 9.01 7.06 -0.47
N GLN A 67 9.99 7.97 -0.35
CA GLN A 67 10.98 8.20 -1.42
C GLN A 67 11.77 6.93 -1.77
N PHE A 68 11.92 6.00 -0.82
CA PHE A 68 12.51 4.68 -1.06
C PHE A 68 11.77 3.86 -2.14
N VAL A 69 10.48 4.12 -2.37
CA VAL A 69 9.68 3.48 -3.42
C VAL A 69 10.14 3.96 -4.79
N MET A 70 10.28 5.27 -4.97
CA MET A 70 10.72 5.87 -6.24
C MET A 70 12.20 5.62 -6.53
N ASN A 71 12.99 5.46 -5.48
CA ASN A 71 14.40 5.11 -5.57
C ASN A 71 14.65 3.59 -5.66
N SER A 72 13.59 2.78 -5.81
CA SER A 72 13.75 1.33 -5.98
C SER A 72 14.46 1.00 -7.30
N PRO A 73 15.17 -0.15 -7.36
CA PRO A 73 15.75 -0.61 -8.61
C PRO A 73 14.70 -0.72 -9.71
N ASN A 74 15.06 -0.28 -10.92
CA ASN A 74 14.20 -0.34 -12.11
C ASN A 74 12.82 0.31 -11.92
N PHE A 75 12.67 1.24 -10.97
CA PHE A 75 11.40 1.90 -10.72
C PHE A 75 10.86 2.53 -11.99
N MET A 76 9.66 2.11 -12.36
CA MET A 76 8.91 2.70 -13.45
C MET A 76 7.52 3.03 -12.93
N PHE A 77 7.08 4.26 -13.12
CA PHE A 77 5.72 4.65 -12.83
C PHE A 77 5.24 5.60 -13.93
N ASP A 78 4.32 5.08 -14.74
CA ASP A 78 3.68 5.85 -15.80
C ASP A 78 2.32 6.33 -15.29
N PRO A 79 2.15 7.64 -15.07
CA PRO A 79 0.90 8.17 -14.56
C PRO A 79 -0.26 8.06 -15.57
N ARG A 80 -0.02 7.79 -16.87
CA ARG A 80 -1.05 7.58 -17.93
C ARG A 80 -2.28 8.49 -17.83
N HIS A 81 -2.08 9.80 -17.96
CA HIS A 81 -3.12 10.82 -17.86
C HIS A 81 -3.76 11.00 -16.47
N PHE A 82 -3.29 10.27 -15.44
CA PHE A 82 -3.62 10.54 -14.04
C PHE A 82 -2.54 11.41 -13.39
N ASN A 83 -2.75 11.78 -12.13
CA ASN A 83 -1.78 12.55 -11.35
C ASN A 83 -0.60 11.68 -10.90
N TYR A 84 0.55 12.33 -10.67
CA TYR A 84 1.71 11.76 -10.00
C TYR A 84 1.51 11.76 -8.48
N ASP A 85 0.42 11.16 -8.01
CA ASP A 85 -0.01 11.18 -6.60
C ASP A 85 0.01 9.78 -5.94
N LEU A 86 -0.04 9.79 -4.60
CA LEU A 86 -0.06 8.58 -3.79
C LEU A 86 -1.23 7.65 -4.18
N LYS A 87 -2.41 8.21 -4.44
CA LYS A 87 -3.60 7.46 -4.83
C LYS A 87 -3.35 6.63 -6.09
N ASN A 88 -2.76 7.23 -7.12
CA ASN A 88 -2.47 6.54 -8.37
C ASN A 88 -1.42 5.45 -8.17
N LEU A 89 -0.32 5.74 -7.46
CA LEU A 89 0.69 4.74 -7.12
C LEU A 89 0.08 3.53 -6.39
N LEU A 90 -0.70 3.78 -5.33
CA LEU A 90 -1.33 2.70 -4.57
C LEU A 90 -2.36 1.92 -5.40
N ASN A 91 -3.06 2.57 -6.36
CA ASN A 91 -3.96 1.88 -7.28
C ASN A 91 -3.21 0.90 -8.17
N ARG A 92 -2.04 1.30 -8.69
CA ARG A 92 -1.18 0.44 -9.51
C ARG A 92 -0.64 -0.75 -8.71
N ILE A 93 -0.19 -0.52 -7.48
CA ILE A 93 0.26 -1.59 -6.58
C ILE A 93 -0.87 -2.58 -6.33
N ARG A 94 -2.08 -2.10 -5.99
CA ARG A 94 -3.25 -2.97 -5.81
C ARG A 94 -3.55 -3.79 -7.06
N ASN A 95 -3.53 -3.18 -8.25
CA ASN A 95 -3.80 -3.89 -9.51
C ASN A 95 -2.78 -5.00 -9.78
N GLY A 96 -1.48 -4.71 -9.57
CA GLY A 96 -0.44 -5.71 -9.71
C GLY A 96 -0.65 -6.90 -8.77
N ILE A 97 -0.98 -6.64 -7.51
CA ILE A 97 -1.29 -7.68 -6.53
C ILE A 97 -2.54 -8.49 -6.93
N ALA A 98 -3.63 -7.80 -7.26
CA ALA A 98 -4.92 -8.44 -7.58
C ALA A 98 -4.87 -9.30 -8.85
N HIS A 99 -4.04 -8.91 -9.83
CA HIS A 99 -3.81 -9.68 -11.05
C HIS A 99 -2.68 -10.71 -10.93
N GLN A 100 -2.17 -10.97 -9.72
CA GLN A 100 -1.08 -11.93 -9.46
C GLN A 100 0.22 -11.61 -10.24
N ARG A 101 0.46 -10.34 -10.54
CA ARG A 101 1.67 -9.84 -11.21
C ARG A 101 2.73 -9.52 -10.17
N ILE A 102 3.06 -10.53 -9.37
CA ILE A 102 4.03 -10.46 -8.28
C ILE A 102 5.06 -11.55 -8.50
N GLU A 103 6.34 -11.17 -8.50
CA GLU A 103 7.45 -12.11 -8.45
C GLU A 103 8.20 -11.95 -7.14
N THR A 104 8.75 -13.05 -6.61
CA THR A 104 9.53 -13.01 -5.38
C THR A 104 11.00 -12.73 -5.68
N ILE A 105 11.58 -11.78 -4.95
CA ILE A 105 13.04 -11.62 -4.91
C ILE A 105 13.56 -12.60 -3.87
N SER A 106 14.25 -13.64 -4.32
CA SER A 106 14.82 -14.67 -3.45
C SER A 106 16.34 -14.64 -3.46
N ASP A 107 16.94 -14.87 -2.31
CA ASP A 107 18.37 -15.15 -2.19
C ASP A 107 18.56 -16.27 -1.16
N ASN A 108 19.37 -17.27 -1.51
CA ASN A 108 19.62 -18.48 -0.70
C ASN A 108 18.32 -19.15 -0.19
N GLY A 109 17.31 -19.26 -1.05
CA GLY A 109 16.02 -19.89 -0.71
C GLY A 109 15.15 -19.09 0.25
N LYS A 110 15.52 -17.85 0.59
CA LYS A 110 14.73 -16.94 1.45
C LYS A 110 14.15 -15.81 0.62
N TRP A 111 12.88 -15.51 0.84
CA TRP A 111 12.25 -14.34 0.24
C TRP A 111 12.77 -13.05 0.90
N LYS A 112 13.39 -12.19 0.10
CA LYS A 112 13.94 -10.90 0.51
C LYS A 112 13.07 -9.72 0.10
N GLY A 113 12.16 -9.92 -0.84
CA GLY A 113 11.31 -8.87 -1.37
C GLY A 113 10.36 -9.36 -2.45
N VAL A 114 9.75 -8.40 -3.15
CA VAL A 114 8.82 -8.64 -4.24
C VAL A 114 9.08 -7.64 -5.37
N VAL A 115 8.82 -8.10 -6.59
CA VAL A 115 8.60 -7.26 -7.76
C VAL A 115 7.10 -7.21 -8.01
N ILE A 116 6.53 -6.01 -8.14
CA ILE A 116 5.12 -5.78 -8.43
C ILE A 116 5.02 -5.04 -9.75
N GLN A 117 4.23 -5.58 -10.68
CA GLN A 117 4.03 -4.97 -11.99
C GLN A 117 2.55 -4.69 -12.27
N ASP A 118 2.29 -3.57 -12.94
CA ASP A 118 0.97 -3.26 -13.51
C ASP A 118 1.06 -2.94 -15.00
N TYR A 119 0.06 -3.40 -15.75
CA TYR A 119 -0.07 -3.22 -17.19
C TYR A 119 -1.47 -2.72 -17.54
N ASP A 120 -1.63 -1.89 -18.57
CA ASP A 120 -2.97 -1.58 -19.10
C ASP A 120 -3.51 -2.71 -19.98
N ARG A 121 -4.70 -2.46 -20.52
CA ARG A 121 -5.40 -3.26 -21.51
C ARG A 121 -4.62 -3.44 -22.82
N HIS A 122 -3.65 -2.58 -23.11
CA HIS A 122 -2.79 -2.67 -24.30
C HIS A 122 -1.44 -3.32 -23.99
N ASN A 123 -1.28 -3.88 -22.79
CA ASN A 123 -0.07 -4.53 -22.32
C ASN A 123 1.15 -3.60 -22.18
N ASN A 124 0.93 -2.29 -22.08
CA ASN A 124 2.02 -1.37 -21.74
C ASN A 124 2.32 -1.49 -20.25
N LEU A 125 3.60 -1.45 -19.86
CA LEU A 125 4.06 -1.44 -18.46
C LEU A 125 3.80 -0.07 -17.82
N GLY A 126 3.25 -0.04 -16.61
CA GLY A 126 2.81 1.22 -15.97
C GLY A 126 3.19 1.35 -14.51
N LEU A 127 3.50 0.22 -13.90
CA LEU A 127 4.28 0.18 -12.68
C LEU A 127 5.28 -0.96 -12.81
N HIS A 128 6.53 -0.67 -12.49
CA HIS A 128 7.53 -1.64 -12.09
C HIS A 128 8.07 -1.20 -10.74
N LEU A 129 7.95 -2.06 -9.74
CA LEU A 129 8.32 -1.73 -8.37
C LEU A 129 9.00 -2.92 -7.70
N GLU A 130 10.25 -2.73 -7.30
CA GLU A 130 11.02 -3.71 -6.54
C GLU A 130 11.14 -3.26 -5.08
N LEU A 131 10.59 -4.01 -4.14
CA LEU A 131 10.68 -3.69 -2.71
C LEU A 131 11.21 -4.86 -1.90
N LYS A 132 12.19 -4.58 -1.04
CA LYS A 132 12.57 -5.52 0.02
C LYS A 132 11.43 -5.68 1.01
N THR A 133 11.38 -6.81 1.72
CA THR A 133 10.39 -7.08 2.77
C THR A 133 10.35 -5.96 3.83
N SER A 134 11.51 -5.36 4.14
CA SER A 134 11.60 -4.22 5.07
C SER A 134 11.00 -2.93 4.52
N GLU A 135 11.19 -2.64 3.24
CA GLU A 135 10.65 -1.45 2.56
C GLU A 135 9.14 -1.59 2.34
N LEU A 136 8.70 -2.77 1.95
CA LEU A 136 7.29 -3.14 1.85
C LEU A 136 6.57 -2.93 3.20
N ARG A 137 7.21 -3.31 4.31
CA ARG A 137 6.72 -3.05 5.67
C ARG A 137 6.67 -1.56 6.01
N LYS A 138 7.68 -0.77 5.62
CA LYS A 138 7.66 0.69 5.80
C LYS A 138 6.48 1.31 5.06
N LEU A 139 6.22 0.89 3.82
CA LEU A 139 5.09 1.36 3.03
C LEU A 139 3.76 1.01 3.72
N ALA A 140 3.61 -0.22 4.22
CA ALA A 140 2.43 -0.65 4.97
C ALA A 140 2.17 0.26 6.19
N PHE A 141 3.19 0.50 6.99
CA PHE A 141 3.07 1.32 8.19
C PHE A 141 2.77 2.78 7.86
N PHE A 142 3.39 3.34 6.83
CA PHE A 142 3.07 4.68 6.36
C PHE A 142 1.59 4.82 6.01
N ILE A 143 1.03 3.92 5.19
CA ILE A 143 -0.38 3.96 4.78
C ILE A 143 -1.30 3.85 6.01
N ALA A 144 -1.02 2.90 6.91
CA ALA A 144 -1.80 2.70 8.11
C ALA A 144 -1.77 3.94 9.03
N ASP A 145 -0.60 4.54 9.21
CA ASP A 145 -0.43 5.69 10.10
C ASP A 145 -1.07 6.95 9.55
N GLU A 146 -0.90 7.25 8.26
CA GLU A 146 -1.56 8.40 7.64
C GLU A 146 -3.09 8.26 7.69
N TYR A 147 -3.62 7.06 7.42
CA TYR A 147 -5.04 6.79 7.55
C TYR A 147 -5.54 7.05 8.98
N LEU A 148 -4.88 6.46 9.98
CA LEU A 148 -5.27 6.59 11.39
C LEU A 148 -5.13 8.03 11.91
N LYS A 149 -4.13 8.78 11.45
CA LYS A 149 -3.98 10.22 11.78
C LYS A 149 -5.14 11.02 11.21
N GLU A 150 -5.49 10.81 9.94
CA GLU A 150 -6.51 11.61 9.27
C GLU A 150 -7.91 11.37 9.82
N ILE A 151 -8.29 10.11 10.09
CA ILE A 151 -9.59 9.81 10.71
C ILE A 151 -9.72 10.41 12.12
N LYS A 152 -8.61 10.46 12.90
CA LYS A 152 -8.59 11.10 14.22
C LYS A 152 -8.82 12.61 14.12
N LYS A 153 -8.27 13.27 13.09
CA LYS A 153 -8.48 14.70 12.84
C LYS A 153 -9.94 15.00 12.49
N ASN A 154 -10.56 14.16 11.67
CA ASN A 154 -11.96 14.33 11.27
C ASN A 154 -12.96 14.07 12.40
N SER A 155 -12.57 13.29 13.42
CA SER A 155 -13.41 13.03 14.61
C SER A 155 -13.44 14.18 15.62
N LYS A 156 -12.56 15.19 15.47
CA LYS A 156 -12.45 16.36 16.37
C LYS A 156 -13.12 17.63 15.83
N LYS A 157 -13.73 17.54 14.65
CA LYS A 157 -14.56 18.60 14.06
C LYS A 157 -16.02 18.27 14.29
#